data_AF-A0A8S7IA03-F1
#
_entry.id   AF-A0A8S7IA03-F1
#
_cell.length_a   1.000
_cell.length_b   1.000
_cell.length_c   1.000
_cell.angle_alpha   90.00
_cell.angle_beta   90.00
_cell.angle_gamma   90.00
#
_symmetry.space_group_name_H-M   'P 1'
#
loop_
_entity.id
_entity.type
_entity.pdbx_description
1 polymer ?
#
loop_
_entity_poly.entity_id
_entity_poly.type
_entity_poly.pdbx_seq_one_letter_code
_entity_poly.pdbx_strand_id
1 'polypeptide(L)'
;VRIPHLYPGDSLNLQTAQNADNGFSELEKALLRYIAAGLGVSYEQLSRDYSQVSYSSARASANESWRYFMGKRKFVASRLASQMFACWLEEALIRGVIRPPKSRFSFWEARSGWCRAEWIGAGRMAIDGLKEVQEAVMRIEGGLSTYEKELALMGDDYQEIFRQQLRETQERQAAGLPRPVWIKDAFQQQIRQTTGEKGDAL
;
A
#
# COMPACT_ATOMS: atom_id res chain seq x y z
N VAL A 1 -44.03 32.96 -47.52
CA VAL A 1 -42.83 32.08 -47.34
C VAL A 1 -42.48 31.52 -48.72
N ARG A 2 -41.29 31.83 -49.27
CA ARG A 2 -40.83 31.25 -50.55
C ARG A 2 -40.11 29.94 -50.24
N ILE A 3 -40.59 28.84 -50.81
CA ILE A 3 -39.97 27.52 -50.66
C ILE A 3 -38.95 27.37 -51.80
N PRO A 4 -37.66 27.18 -51.52
CA PRO A 4 -36.67 26.94 -52.56
C PRO A 4 -37.00 25.62 -53.28
N HIS A 5 -37.10 25.66 -54.61
CA HIS A 5 -37.27 24.47 -55.45
C HIS A 5 -35.95 24.13 -56.13
N LEU A 6 -35.65 22.83 -56.25
CA LEU A 6 -34.46 22.32 -56.92
C LEU A 6 -34.75 22.08 -58.41
N TYR A 7 -33.70 22.07 -59.23
CA TYR A 7 -33.83 21.73 -60.64
C TYR A 7 -34.21 20.25 -60.81
N PRO A 8 -34.95 19.89 -61.88
CA PRO A 8 -35.35 18.51 -62.13
C PRO A 8 -34.13 17.59 -62.26
N GLY A 9 -34.00 16.63 -61.35
CA GLY A 9 -32.85 15.70 -61.29
C GLY A 9 -31.93 15.91 -60.09
N ASP A 10 -32.01 17.06 -59.42
CA ASP A 10 -31.21 17.34 -58.22
C ASP A 10 -31.88 16.80 -56.95
N SER A 11 -31.12 16.07 -56.14
CA SER A 11 -31.55 15.56 -54.83
C SER A 11 -30.94 16.39 -53.70
N LEU A 12 -31.77 16.82 -52.75
CA LEU A 12 -31.32 17.51 -51.55
C LEU A 12 -30.85 16.50 -50.51
N ASN A 13 -29.55 16.30 -50.39
CA ASN A 13 -28.99 15.55 -49.28
C ASN A 13 -28.75 16.48 -48.08
N LEU A 14 -29.76 16.62 -47.23
CA LEU A 14 -29.63 17.31 -45.95
C LEU A 14 -28.72 16.50 -45.02
N GLN A 15 -27.45 16.87 -44.97
CA GLN A 15 -26.49 16.32 -44.02
C GLN A 15 -26.81 16.87 -42.63
N THR A 16 -27.55 16.11 -41.83
CA THR A 16 -27.63 16.37 -40.39
C THR A 16 -26.29 15.99 -39.78
N ALA A 17 -25.77 16.79 -38.85
CA ALA A 17 -24.59 16.40 -38.07
C ALA A 17 -24.90 15.07 -37.39
N GLN A 18 -24.30 13.97 -37.87
CA GLN A 18 -24.41 12.69 -37.20
C GLN A 18 -23.68 12.83 -35.87
N ASN A 19 -24.40 12.56 -34.77
CA ASN A 19 -23.94 12.75 -33.41
C ASN A 19 -22.50 12.24 -33.22
N ALA A 20 -21.60 13.15 -32.84
CA ALA A 20 -20.21 12.87 -32.45
C ALA A 20 -20.11 12.13 -31.10
N ASP A 21 -21.19 11.49 -30.65
CA ASP A 21 -21.34 10.88 -29.33
C ASP A 21 -20.62 9.51 -29.23
N ASN A 22 -20.24 8.94 -30.37
CA ASN A 22 -19.63 7.60 -30.42
C ASN A 22 -18.12 7.57 -30.10
N GLY A 23 -17.43 8.71 -30.01
CA GLY A 23 -15.97 8.75 -29.82
C GLY A 23 -15.48 9.58 -28.63
N PHE A 24 -16.33 10.43 -28.05
CA PHE A 24 -15.89 11.33 -26.97
C PHE A 24 -15.45 10.55 -25.72
N SER A 25 -16.21 9.53 -25.32
CA SER A 25 -15.87 8.72 -24.14
C SER A 25 -14.56 7.92 -24.31
N GLU A 26 -14.25 7.47 -25.53
CA GLU A 26 -12.97 6.82 -25.83
C GLU A 26 -11.80 7.82 -25.81
N LEU A 27 -12.01 9.01 -26.38
CA LEU A 27 -11.03 10.10 -26.34
C LEU A 27 -10.74 10.55 -24.91
N GLU A 28 -11.78 10.75 -24.10
CA GLU A 28 -11.66 11.12 -22.69
C GLU A 28 -10.88 10.05 -21.91
N LYS A 29 -11.22 8.77 -22.09
CA LYS A 29 -10.49 7.65 -21.48
C LYS A 29 -9.02 7.63 -21.90
N ALA A 30 -8.72 7.85 -23.18
CA ALA A 30 -7.34 7.92 -23.67
C ALA A 30 -6.57 9.08 -23.03
N LEU A 31 -7.19 10.27 -22.96
CA LEU A 31 -6.59 11.46 -22.35
C LEU A 31 -6.29 11.21 -20.85
N LEU A 32 -7.26 10.68 -20.11
CA LEU A 32 -7.10 10.35 -18.70
C LEU A 32 -5.99 9.32 -18.47
N ARG A 33 -5.83 8.34 -19.37
CA ARG A 33 -4.71 7.37 -19.30
C ARG A 33 -3.35 8.03 -19.48
N TYR A 34 -3.21 8.96 -20.42
CA TYR A 34 -1.95 9.71 -20.59
C TYR A 34 -1.64 10.59 -19.38
N ILE A 35 -2.65 11.26 -18.82
CA ILE A 35 -2.51 12.05 -17.59
C ILE A 35 -2.10 11.15 -16.42
N ALA A 36 -2.75 9.99 -16.26
CA ALA A 36 -2.45 9.03 -15.21
C ALA A 36 -0.98 8.54 -15.31
N ALA A 37 -0.53 8.18 -16.51
CA ALA A 37 0.84 7.79 -16.77
C ALA A 37 1.84 8.90 -16.43
N GLY A 38 1.53 10.16 -16.76
CA GLY A 38 2.36 11.32 -16.42
C GLY A 38 2.43 11.60 -14.92
N LEU A 39 1.34 11.34 -14.19
CA LEU A 39 1.26 11.52 -12.74
C LEU A 39 1.82 10.33 -11.94
N GLY A 40 2.06 9.19 -12.59
CA GLY A 40 2.55 7.96 -11.93
C GLY A 40 1.46 7.23 -11.13
N VAL A 41 0.19 7.37 -11.53
CA VAL A 41 -0.95 6.70 -10.92
C VAL A 41 -1.70 5.89 -11.97
N SER A 42 -2.49 4.90 -11.55
CA SER A 42 -3.31 4.14 -12.49
C SER A 42 -4.53 4.92 -12.97
N TYR A 43 -5.05 4.57 -14.16
CA TYR A 43 -6.26 5.21 -14.70
C TYR A 43 -7.42 5.11 -13.71
N GLU A 44 -7.62 3.93 -13.12
CA GLU A 44 -8.71 3.63 -12.19
C GLU A 44 -8.63 4.50 -10.93
N GLN A 45 -7.42 4.75 -10.43
CA GLN A 45 -7.23 5.63 -9.28
C GLN A 45 -7.49 7.10 -9.61
N LEU A 46 -7.11 7.54 -10.82
CA LEU A 46 -7.30 8.91 -11.29
C LEU A 46 -8.77 9.21 -11.60
N SER A 47 -9.42 8.35 -12.39
CA SER A 47 -10.80 8.51 -12.84
C SER A 47 -11.83 8.02 -11.83
N ARG A 48 -11.40 7.25 -10.82
CA ARG A 48 -12.27 6.51 -9.89
C ARG A 48 -13.21 5.52 -10.59
N ASP A 49 -12.89 5.15 -11.82
CA ASP A 49 -13.63 4.16 -12.58
C ASP A 49 -12.96 2.78 -12.47
N TYR A 50 -13.65 1.87 -11.78
CA TYR A 50 -13.24 0.47 -11.60
C TYR A 50 -14.12 -0.50 -12.39
N SER A 51 -14.98 -0.02 -13.30
CA SER A 51 -16.02 -0.84 -13.91
C SER A 51 -15.50 -1.97 -14.80
N GLN A 52 -14.27 -1.84 -15.33
CA GLN A 52 -13.63 -2.80 -16.25
C GLN A 52 -12.43 -3.52 -15.62
N VAL A 53 -12.27 -3.47 -14.29
CA VAL A 53 -11.04 -3.90 -13.62
C VAL A 53 -11.31 -5.13 -12.76
N SER A 54 -10.55 -6.19 -13.02
CA SER A 54 -10.57 -7.41 -12.21
C SER A 54 -9.76 -7.24 -10.92
N TYR A 55 -10.01 -8.09 -9.92
CA TYR A 55 -9.26 -8.05 -8.66
C TYR A 55 -7.72 -8.05 -8.85
N SER A 56 -7.21 -8.91 -9.74
CA SER A 56 -5.77 -9.02 -10.01
C SER A 56 -5.20 -7.78 -10.68
N SER A 57 -5.94 -7.18 -11.62
CA SER A 57 -5.51 -5.95 -12.30
C SER A 57 -5.62 -4.73 -11.40
N ALA A 58 -6.64 -4.64 -10.53
CA ALA A 58 -6.74 -3.62 -9.48
C ALA A 58 -5.56 -3.71 -8.51
N ARG A 59 -5.20 -4.93 -8.07
CA ARG A 59 -4.04 -5.16 -7.19
C ARG A 59 -2.72 -4.77 -7.84
N ALA A 60 -2.51 -5.16 -9.09
CA ALA A 60 -1.31 -4.77 -9.84
C ALA A 60 -1.19 -3.24 -9.96
N SER A 61 -2.28 -2.57 -10.36
CA SER A 61 -2.34 -1.12 -10.56
C SER A 61 -2.13 -0.33 -9.26
N ALA A 62 -2.73 -0.80 -8.16
CA ALA A 62 -2.52 -0.23 -6.84
C ALA A 62 -1.07 -0.41 -6.35
N ASN A 63 -0.47 -1.57 -6.62
CA ASN A 63 0.93 -1.85 -6.25
C ASN A 63 1.93 -0.99 -7.02
N GLU A 64 1.70 -0.77 -8.32
CA GLU A 64 2.54 0.11 -9.12
C GLU A 64 2.48 1.55 -8.62
N SER A 65 1.27 2.06 -8.41
CA SER A 65 1.04 3.41 -7.86
C SER A 65 1.64 3.54 -6.45
N TRP A 66 1.53 2.50 -5.62
CA TRP A 66 2.16 2.45 -4.30
C TRP A 66 3.68 2.59 -4.38
N ARG A 67 4.34 1.88 -5.31
CA ARG A 67 5.79 2.01 -5.51
C ARG A 67 6.19 3.42 -5.90
N TYR A 68 5.40 4.08 -6.74
CA TYR A 68 5.61 5.49 -7.09
C TYR A 68 5.52 6.40 -5.85
N PHE A 69 4.48 6.23 -5.03
CA PHE A 69 4.30 7.00 -3.79
C PHE A 69 5.42 6.76 -2.78
N MET A 70 5.89 5.51 -2.63
CA MET A 70 7.04 5.19 -1.77
C MET A 70 8.32 5.86 -2.23
N GLY A 71 8.56 5.92 -3.55
CA GLY A 71 9.69 6.66 -4.13
C GLY A 71 9.64 8.15 -3.79
N LYS A 72 8.48 8.79 -4.01
CA LYS A 72 8.25 10.21 -3.67
C LYS A 72 8.42 10.46 -2.18
N ARG A 73 7.85 9.59 -1.34
CA ARG A 73 7.93 9.68 0.12
C ARG A 73 9.36 9.60 0.63
N LYS A 74 10.17 8.69 0.09
CA LYS A 74 11.59 8.55 0.43
C LYS A 74 12.38 9.81 0.08
N PHE A 75 12.10 10.42 -1.07
CA PHE A 75 12.83 11.60 -1.53
C PHE A 75 12.44 12.88 -0.78
N VAL A 76 11.16 13.07 -0.50
CA VAL A 76 10.63 14.31 0.11
C VAL A 76 10.55 14.18 1.62
N ALA A 77 9.65 13.33 2.12
CA ALA A 77 9.31 13.26 3.53
C ALA A 77 10.44 12.64 4.36
N SER A 78 10.94 11.46 3.97
CA SER A 78 11.99 10.76 4.73
C SER A 78 13.28 11.58 4.77
N ARG A 79 13.64 12.26 3.68
CA ARG A 79 14.82 13.13 3.66
C ARG A 79 14.69 14.29 4.64
N LEU A 80 13.56 15.00 4.62
CA LEU A 80 13.31 16.12 5.54
C LEU A 80 13.28 15.64 6.99
N ALA A 81 12.55 14.57 7.27
CA ALA A 81 12.45 13.98 8.61
C ALA A 81 13.83 13.54 9.13
N SER A 82 14.66 12.90 8.30
CA SER A 82 16.03 12.51 8.69
C SER A 82 16.93 13.71 8.98
N GLN A 83 16.78 14.84 8.28
CA GLN A 83 17.53 16.06 8.59
C GLN A 83 17.11 16.63 9.95
N MET A 84 15.79 16.72 10.20
CA MET A 84 15.26 17.20 11.47
C MET A 84 15.70 16.29 12.63
N PHE A 85 15.64 14.97 12.43
CA PHE A 85 16.12 13.99 13.41
C PHE A 85 17.61 14.15 13.70
N ALA A 86 18.43 14.36 12.67
CA ALA A 86 19.86 14.56 12.86
C ALA A 86 20.18 15.81 13.70
N CYS A 87 19.50 16.93 13.44
CA CYS A 87 19.66 18.15 14.24
C CYS A 87 19.18 17.97 15.68
N TRP A 88 18.05 17.29 15.87
CA TRP A 88 17.54 16.99 17.20
C TRP A 88 18.49 16.07 17.98
N LEU A 89 19.00 15.01 17.35
CA LEU A 89 19.90 14.04 17.98
C LEU A 89 21.23 14.69 18.38
N GLU A 90 21.78 15.54 17.51
CA GLU A 90 22.97 16.35 17.77
C GLU A 90 22.80 17.19 19.05
N GLU A 91 21.70 17.94 19.15
CA GLU A 91 21.39 18.76 20.33
C GLU A 91 21.18 17.91 21.59
N ALA A 92 20.46 16.79 21.47
CA ALA A 92 20.19 15.89 22.60
C ALA A 92 21.46 15.25 23.17
N LEU A 93 22.45 14.96 22.31
CA LEU A 93 23.76 14.46 22.71
C LEU A 93 24.60 15.55 23.39
N ILE A 94 24.63 16.77 22.83
CA ILE A 94 25.39 17.90 23.39
C ILE A 94 24.86 18.30 24.75
N ARG A 95 23.53 18.34 24.93
CA ARG A 95 22.88 18.65 26.21
C ARG A 95 22.97 17.51 27.23
N GLY A 96 23.40 16.32 26.83
CA GLY A 96 23.47 15.15 27.71
C GLY A 96 22.12 14.56 28.09
N VAL A 97 21.04 14.86 27.34
CA VAL A 97 19.71 14.25 27.53
C VAL A 97 19.78 12.76 27.18
N ILE A 98 20.50 12.44 26.11
CA ILE A 98 20.77 11.07 25.67
C ILE A 98 22.23 10.76 25.96
N ARG A 99 22.48 9.68 26.69
CA ARG A 99 23.83 9.16 26.88
C ARG A 99 24.14 8.17 25.75
N PRO A 100 25.08 8.49 24.84
CA PRO A 100 25.38 7.59 23.73
C PRO A 100 25.98 6.28 24.26
N PRO A 101 25.65 5.13 23.64
CA PRO A 101 26.33 3.88 23.92
C PRO A 101 27.82 3.99 23.58
N LYS A 102 28.66 3.11 24.18
CA LYS A 102 30.07 3.02 23.82
C LYS A 102 30.17 2.68 22.32
N SER A 103 30.74 3.59 21.55
CA SER A 103 30.93 3.46 20.10
C SER A 103 32.41 3.66 19.76
N ARG A 104 32.85 3.01 18.69
CA ARG A 104 34.19 3.20 18.11
C ARG A 104 34.37 4.59 17.50
N PHE A 105 33.29 5.13 16.90
CA PHE A 105 33.29 6.43 16.23
C PHE A 105 32.37 7.39 16.95
N SER A 106 32.82 8.64 17.11
CA SER A 106 32.03 9.73 17.64
C SER A 106 30.87 10.10 16.70
N PHE A 107 29.93 10.91 17.21
CA PHE A 107 28.80 11.40 16.41
C PHE A 107 29.27 12.13 15.15
N TRP A 108 30.30 12.96 15.25
CA TRP A 108 30.81 13.77 14.13
C TRP A 108 31.55 12.95 13.09
N GLU A 109 32.27 11.91 13.50
CA GLU A 109 32.98 11.01 12.59
C GLU A 109 32.02 10.11 11.79
N ALA A 110 30.85 9.78 12.35
CA ALA A 110 29.92 8.82 11.77
C ALA A 110 28.46 9.30 11.77
N ARG A 111 28.21 10.59 11.51
CA ARG A 111 26.88 11.21 11.62
C ARG A 111 25.78 10.42 10.91
N SER A 112 26.05 9.92 9.71
CA SER A 112 25.10 9.12 8.93
C SER A 112 24.73 7.79 9.58
N GLY A 113 25.67 7.14 10.28
CA GLY A 113 25.42 5.91 11.02
C GLY A 113 24.59 6.16 12.27
N TRP A 114 24.91 7.23 13.01
CA TRP A 114 24.17 7.65 14.21
C TRP A 114 22.75 8.11 13.89
N CYS A 115 22.56 8.80 12.77
CA CYS A 115 21.26 9.34 12.35
C CYS A 115 20.47 8.36 11.45
N ARG A 116 20.88 7.08 11.35
CA ARG A 116 20.17 6.10 10.54
C ARG A 116 18.83 5.77 11.18
N ALA A 117 17.77 6.25 10.55
CA ALA A 117 16.39 5.99 10.95
C ALA A 117 15.57 5.56 9.73
N GLU A 118 14.59 4.69 9.96
CA GLU A 118 13.53 4.37 9.01
C GLU A 118 12.25 5.08 9.44
N TRP A 119 11.49 5.58 8.47
CA TRP A 119 10.29 6.35 8.73
C TRP A 119 9.07 5.53 8.36
N ILE A 120 8.26 5.19 9.36
CA ILE A 120 6.94 4.57 9.16
C ILE A 120 5.94 5.69 8.84
N GLY A 121 4.93 5.39 8.05
CA GLY A 121 3.91 6.35 7.62
C GLY A 121 2.70 5.59 7.17
N ALA A 122 1.80 6.23 6.41
CA ALA A 122 0.54 5.59 6.05
C ALA A 122 0.78 4.19 5.46
N GLY A 123 0.01 3.21 5.94
CA GLY A 123 0.06 1.85 5.45
C GLY A 123 -0.48 1.70 4.04
N ARG A 124 -0.15 0.58 3.41
CA ARG A 124 -0.77 0.17 2.15
C ARG A 124 -2.19 -0.30 2.43
N MET A 125 -3.14 0.17 1.62
CA MET A 125 -4.52 -0.33 1.68
C MET A 125 -4.56 -1.80 1.22
N ALA A 126 -5.12 -2.68 2.06
CA ALA A 126 -5.34 -4.08 1.70
C ALA A 126 -6.55 -4.19 0.76
N ILE A 127 -6.40 -4.94 -0.33
CA ILE A 127 -7.49 -5.14 -1.30
C ILE A 127 -8.23 -6.45 -0.95
N ASP A 128 -7.50 -7.48 -0.53
CA ASP A 128 -8.04 -8.69 0.11
C ASP A 128 -7.31 -8.88 1.44
N GLY A 129 -7.96 -8.47 2.52
CA GLY A 129 -7.36 -8.51 3.85
C GLY A 129 -6.93 -9.92 4.28
N LEU A 130 -7.65 -10.96 3.87
CA LEU A 130 -7.33 -12.32 4.29
C LEU A 130 -6.07 -12.84 3.58
N LYS A 131 -6.00 -12.70 2.25
CA LYS A 131 -4.84 -13.17 1.48
C LYS A 131 -3.57 -12.39 1.83
N GLU A 132 -3.66 -11.08 2.00
CA GLU A 132 -2.49 -10.26 2.33
C GLU A 132 -1.95 -10.56 3.74
N VAL A 133 -2.83 -10.85 4.71
CA VAL A 133 -2.42 -11.29 6.06
C VAL A 133 -1.80 -12.68 6.02
N GLN A 134 -2.38 -13.63 5.29
CA GLN A 134 -1.81 -14.97 5.14
C GLN A 134 -0.42 -14.93 4.48
N GLU A 135 -0.27 -14.15 3.41
CA GLU A 135 1.02 -13.91 2.77
C GLU A 135 2.05 -13.33 3.76
N ALA A 136 1.65 -12.38 4.61
CA ALA A 136 2.53 -11.78 5.62
C ALA A 136 2.96 -12.80 6.70
N VAL A 137 2.02 -13.61 7.20
CA VAL A 137 2.31 -14.67 8.16
C VAL A 137 3.29 -15.68 7.56
N MET A 138 3.04 -16.15 6.34
CA MET A 138 3.93 -17.09 5.64
C MET A 138 5.33 -16.49 5.40
N ARG A 139 5.44 -15.18 5.11
CA ARG A 139 6.74 -14.50 4.98
C ARG A 139 7.52 -14.47 6.28
N ILE A 140 6.85 -14.24 7.41
CA ILE A 140 7.47 -14.23 8.74
C ILE A 140 7.89 -15.65 9.13
N GLU A 141 6.98 -16.62 9.02
CA GLU A 141 7.24 -18.03 9.36
C GLU A 141 8.34 -18.63 8.48
N GLY A 142 8.36 -18.27 7.19
CA GLY A 142 9.41 -18.67 6.24
C GLY A 142 10.74 -17.94 6.43
N GLY A 143 10.85 -17.01 7.37
CA GLY A 143 12.08 -16.25 7.64
C GLY A 143 12.47 -15.24 6.55
N LEU A 144 11.57 -14.93 5.62
CA LEU A 144 11.79 -13.96 4.54
C LEU A 144 11.55 -12.51 5.00
N SER A 145 10.82 -12.33 6.11
CA SER A 145 10.47 -11.02 6.65
C SER A 145 10.50 -11.01 8.18
N THR A 146 10.29 -9.82 8.76
CA THR A 146 10.22 -9.60 10.21
C THR A 146 8.92 -8.91 10.58
N TYR A 147 8.48 -9.03 11.84
CA TYR A 147 7.30 -8.32 12.34
C TYR A 147 7.40 -6.81 12.09
N GLU A 148 8.59 -6.22 12.28
CA GLU A 148 8.84 -4.81 12.01
C GLU A 148 8.57 -4.43 10.55
N LYS A 149 9.05 -5.22 9.59
CA LYS A 149 8.84 -4.93 8.16
C LYS A 149 7.38 -5.09 7.76
N GLU A 150 6.71 -6.16 8.21
CA GLU A 150 5.31 -6.40 7.85
C GLU A 150 4.36 -5.39 8.50
N LEU A 151 4.58 -5.01 9.76
CA LEU A 151 3.77 -3.99 10.43
C LEU A 151 4.06 -2.59 9.87
N ALA A 152 5.30 -2.27 9.51
CA ALA A 152 5.61 -1.01 8.84
C ALA A 152 4.92 -0.86 7.47
N LEU A 153 4.63 -1.97 6.77
CA LEU A 153 3.82 -1.95 5.54
C LEU A 153 2.35 -1.61 5.83
N MET A 154 1.84 -1.98 7.00
CA MET A 154 0.51 -1.58 7.50
C MET A 154 0.51 -0.17 8.13
N GLY A 155 1.69 0.41 8.33
CA GLY A 155 1.86 1.74 8.89
C GLY A 155 1.97 1.77 10.41
N ASP A 156 2.12 0.60 11.04
CA ASP A 156 2.19 0.45 12.49
C ASP A 156 3.63 0.19 12.96
N ASP A 157 3.94 0.64 14.18
CA ASP A 157 5.18 0.29 14.86
C ASP A 157 5.03 -1.05 15.60
N TYR A 158 5.94 -1.98 15.33
CA TYR A 158 5.94 -3.30 15.98
C TYR A 158 6.09 -3.20 17.49
N GLN A 159 6.84 -2.23 18.02
CA GLN A 159 7.05 -2.12 19.46
C GLN A 159 5.76 -1.73 20.18
N GLU A 160 4.97 -0.85 19.57
CA GLU A 160 3.68 -0.44 20.11
C GLU A 160 2.68 -1.60 20.08
N ILE A 161 2.60 -2.31 18.95
CA ILE A 161 1.73 -3.48 18.80
C ILE A 161 2.08 -4.56 19.84
N PHE A 162 3.36 -4.89 19.99
CA PHE A 162 3.78 -5.94 20.93
C PHE A 162 3.53 -5.52 22.40
N ARG A 163 3.77 -4.25 22.73
CA ARG A 163 3.48 -3.71 24.07
C ARG A 163 1.98 -3.79 24.36
N GLN A 164 1.15 -3.46 23.38
CA GLN A 164 -0.30 -3.53 23.50
C GLN A 164 -0.78 -4.98 23.63
N GLN A 165 -0.29 -5.90 22.79
CA GLN A 165 -0.63 -7.33 22.87
C GLN A 165 -0.29 -7.94 24.24
N LEU A 166 0.85 -7.57 24.82
CA LEU A 166 1.26 -8.03 26.15
C LEU A 166 0.28 -7.54 27.22
N ARG A 167 -0.07 -6.25 27.19
CA ARG A 167 -1.04 -5.65 28.11
C ARG A 167 -2.41 -6.32 28.00
N GLU A 168 -2.94 -6.46 26.79
CA GLU A 168 -4.23 -7.11 26.54
C GLU A 168 -4.23 -8.58 27.00
N THR A 169 -3.11 -9.27 26.82
CA THR A 169 -2.97 -10.66 27.27
C THR A 169 -3.01 -10.76 28.79
N GLN A 170 -2.36 -9.83 29.51
CA GLN A 170 -2.40 -9.76 30.97
C GLN A 170 -3.80 -9.40 31.48
N GLU A 171 -4.44 -8.40 30.89
CA GLU A 171 -5.80 -7.98 31.25
C GLU A 171 -6.81 -9.11 31.02
N ARG A 172 -6.71 -9.84 29.90
CA ARG A 172 -7.54 -11.03 29.63
C ARG A 172 -7.33 -12.14 30.66
N GLN A 173 -6.08 -12.43 31.01
CA GLN A 173 -5.76 -13.44 32.02
C GLN A 173 -6.33 -13.06 33.40
N ALA A 174 -6.21 -11.79 33.78
CA ALA A 174 -6.78 -11.27 35.03
C ALA A 174 -8.32 -11.35 35.02
N ALA A 175 -8.96 -11.12 33.87
CA ALA A 175 -10.40 -11.25 33.70
C ALA A 175 -10.89 -12.71 33.55
N GLY A 176 -10.00 -13.71 33.55
CA GLY A 176 -10.34 -15.11 33.33
C GLY A 176 -10.78 -15.43 31.89
N LEU A 177 -10.53 -14.52 30.93
CA LEU A 177 -10.89 -14.70 29.53
C LEU A 177 -9.84 -15.58 28.82
N PRO A 178 -10.26 -16.51 27.94
CA PRO A 178 -9.33 -17.33 27.17
C PRO A 178 -8.52 -16.45 26.18
N ARG A 179 -7.35 -16.95 25.79
CA ARG A 179 -6.54 -16.33 24.73
C ARG A 179 -7.37 -16.25 23.44
N PRO A 180 -7.24 -15.17 22.65
CA PRO A 180 -7.96 -15.04 21.38
C PRO A 180 -7.66 -16.24 20.47
N VAL A 181 -8.70 -16.82 19.89
CA VAL A 181 -8.73 -18.22 19.40
C VAL A 181 -8.00 -18.45 18.06
N TRP A 182 -7.46 -17.42 17.40
CA TRP A 182 -6.83 -17.60 16.07
C TRP A 182 -5.53 -18.44 16.07
N ILE A 183 -4.86 -18.60 17.22
CA ILE A 183 -3.64 -19.42 17.33
C ILE A 183 -3.95 -20.92 17.41
N LYS A 184 -5.11 -21.32 17.95
CA LYS A 184 -5.44 -22.74 18.16
C LYS A 184 -6.10 -23.36 16.94
N ASP A 185 -7.06 -22.68 16.33
CA ASP A 185 -7.89 -23.29 15.29
C ASP A 185 -7.17 -23.39 13.94
N ALA A 186 -6.36 -22.39 13.57
CA ALA A 186 -5.59 -22.41 12.32
C ALA A 186 -4.52 -23.52 12.34
N PHE A 187 -3.80 -23.67 13.45
CA PHE A 187 -2.80 -24.72 13.64
C PHE A 187 -3.44 -26.13 13.64
N GLN A 188 -4.60 -26.29 14.28
CA GLN A 188 -5.35 -27.55 14.27
C GLN A 188 -5.92 -27.89 12.90
N GLN A 189 -6.37 -26.90 12.12
CA GLN A 189 -6.85 -27.09 10.75
C GLN A 189 -5.71 -27.51 9.80
N GLN A 190 -4.53 -26.88 9.91
CA GLN A 190 -3.34 -27.27 9.14
C GLN A 190 -2.84 -28.68 9.49
N ILE A 191 -2.83 -29.05 10.78
CA ILE A 191 -2.49 -30.42 11.20
C ILE A 191 -3.51 -31.43 10.63
N ARG A 192 -4.81 -31.10 10.62
CA ARG A 192 -5.83 -31.99 10.03
C ARG A 192 -5.66 -32.17 8.53
N GLN A 193 -5.34 -31.11 7.78
CA GLN A 193 -5.11 -31.19 6.34
C GLN A 193 -3.86 -32.03 6.00
N THR A 194 -2.75 -31.80 6.70
CA THR A 194 -1.49 -32.56 6.49
C THR A 194 -1.57 -34.02 6.93
N THR A 195 -2.44 -34.36 7.89
CA THR A 195 -2.66 -35.74 8.34
C THR A 195 -3.70 -36.48 7.48
N GLY A 196 -4.66 -35.77 6.88
CA GLY A 196 -5.70 -36.35 6.02
C GLY A 196 -5.23 -36.76 4.63
N GLU A 197 -4.29 -36.01 4.01
CA GLU A 197 -3.83 -36.30 2.64
C GLU A 197 -2.92 -37.52 2.50
N LYS A 198 -2.39 -38.07 3.61
CA LYS A 198 -1.56 -39.30 3.58
C LYS A 198 -2.37 -40.61 3.71
N GLY A 199 -3.70 -40.52 3.89
CA GLY A 199 -4.57 -41.68 4.10
C GLY A 199 -5.15 -42.32 2.84
N ASP A 200 -5.19 -41.60 1.72
CA ASP A 200 -5.91 -42.02 0.50
C ASP A 200 -4.97 -42.41 -0.67
N ALA A 201 -3.72 -42.75 -0.36
CA ALA A 201 -2.74 -43.24 -1.35
C ALA A 201 -2.13 -44.57 -0.91
N LEU A 202 -2.97 -45.61 -0.83
CA LEU A 202 -2.62 -47.04 -0.93
C LEU A 202 -3.74 -47.76 -1.69
#